data_AF-A0A6J7P039-F1
#
_entry.id   AF-A0A6J7P039-F1
#
_cell.length_a   1.000
_cell.length_b   1.000
_cell.length_c   1.000
_cell.angle_alpha   90.00
_cell.angle_beta   90.00
_cell.angle_gamma   90.00
#
_symmetry.space_group_name_H-M   'P 1'
#
loop_
_entity.id
_entity.type
_entity.pdbx_description
1 polymer ?
#
loop_
_entity_poly.entity_id
_entity_poly.type
_entity_poly.pdbx_seq_one_letter_code
_entity_poly.pdbx_strand_id
1 'polypeptide(L)'
;MPLDWAERSHRPSLSAANGQLLVLDAAAYRSIGGHACVRAAVVEDVELMRALKIAGHLTATVDGSSLADCRMYDGAAQVADGYGKSLWSAFGGPAGTLAVNTLLLTAYVVPPAAMLASRSRTTRAIGFAGYAAGIASRALVARRTGERLWPDAAAQPASILAFSALNAVSWMRHLRGTNTWKGRSV
;
A
#
# COMPACT_ATOMS: atom_id res chain seq x y z
N MET A 1 -3.31 7.75 4.51
CA MET A 1 -4.37 7.64 5.54
C MET A 1 -3.98 8.53 6.71
N PRO A 2 -4.87 9.38 7.25
CA PRO A 2 -4.60 10.10 8.50
C PRO A 2 -4.61 9.09 9.67
N LEU A 3 -3.43 8.79 10.22
CA LEU A 3 -3.25 7.75 11.24
C LEU A 3 -4.05 8.04 12.51
N ASP A 4 -4.01 9.28 13.02
CA ASP A 4 -4.76 9.69 14.21
C ASP A 4 -6.27 9.40 14.11
N TRP A 5 -6.84 9.55 12.91
CA TRP A 5 -8.26 9.28 12.68
C TRP A 5 -8.52 7.78 12.53
N ALA A 6 -7.60 7.04 11.90
CA ALA A 6 -7.70 5.60 11.79
C ALA A 6 -7.64 4.91 13.15
N GLU A 7 -6.82 5.43 14.08
CA GLU A 7 -6.67 4.91 15.44
C GLU A 7 -7.92 5.11 16.29
N ARG A 8 -8.57 6.28 16.14
CA ARG A 8 -9.77 6.64 16.92
C ARG A 8 -11.07 6.13 16.31
N SER A 9 -11.02 5.45 15.16
CA SER A 9 -12.20 5.04 14.41
C SER A 9 -12.34 3.52 14.34
N HIS A 10 -13.57 3.03 14.61
CA HIS A 10 -13.95 1.64 14.37
C HIS A 10 -14.30 1.34 12.91
N ARG A 11 -14.12 2.30 11.98
CA ARG A 11 -14.45 2.10 10.56
C ARG A 11 -13.56 1.00 9.96
N PRO A 12 -14.13 -0.11 9.47
CA PRO A 12 -13.39 -1.23 8.87
C PRO A 12 -12.52 -0.83 7.68
N SER A 13 -12.93 0.22 6.95
CA SER A 13 -12.21 0.76 5.79
C SER A 13 -10.92 1.51 6.14
N LEU A 14 -10.68 1.81 7.42
CA LEU A 14 -9.44 2.42 7.93
C LEU A 14 -8.53 1.38 8.58
N SER A 15 -8.57 0.14 8.08
CA SER A 15 -7.68 -0.95 8.53
C SER A 15 -6.47 -1.00 7.61
N ALA A 16 -5.28 -0.79 8.16
CA ALA A 16 -4.01 -0.93 7.48
C ALA A 16 -3.03 -1.61 8.44
N ALA A 17 -2.81 -2.90 8.26
CA ALA A 17 -1.89 -3.67 9.08
C ALA A 17 -0.79 -4.25 8.20
N ASN A 18 0.32 -4.60 8.83
CA ASN A 18 1.43 -5.30 8.19
C ASN A 18 1.76 -6.54 9.03
N GLY A 19 1.58 -7.72 8.45
CA GLY A 19 1.79 -9.01 9.09
C GLY A 19 3.24 -9.29 9.49
N GLN A 20 4.21 -8.48 9.06
CA GLN A 20 5.61 -8.62 9.46
C GLN A 20 5.82 -8.36 10.96
N LEU A 21 5.02 -7.48 11.57
CA LEU A 21 5.07 -7.22 13.00
C LEU A 21 3.68 -6.81 13.51
N LEU A 22 3.04 -7.71 14.26
CA LEU A 22 1.76 -7.46 14.91
C LEU A 22 1.90 -7.68 16.42
N VAL A 23 1.46 -6.69 17.20
CA VAL A 23 1.35 -6.79 18.65
C VAL A 23 -0.13 -6.73 19.01
N LEU A 24 -0.59 -7.76 19.72
CA LEU A 24 -2.01 -7.98 19.98
C LEU A 24 -2.22 -8.28 21.46
N ASP A 25 -3.24 -7.67 22.07
CA ASP A 25 -3.72 -8.13 23.36
C ASP A 25 -4.25 -9.56 23.21
N ALA A 26 -3.76 -10.45 24.08
CA ALA A 26 -4.04 -11.87 23.97
C ALA A 26 -5.53 -12.20 24.19
N ALA A 27 -6.23 -11.44 25.03
CA ALA A 27 -7.66 -11.63 25.27
C ALA A 27 -8.49 -11.13 24.08
N ALA A 28 -8.18 -9.95 23.54
CA ALA A 28 -8.83 -9.41 22.33
C ALA A 28 -8.61 -10.30 21.09
N TYR A 29 -7.39 -10.80 20.90
CA TYR A 29 -7.08 -11.73 19.81
C TYR A 29 -7.90 -13.03 19.92
N ARG A 30 -8.02 -13.60 21.13
CA ARG A 30 -8.84 -14.80 21.35
C ARG A 30 -10.33 -14.51 21.23
N SER A 31 -10.82 -13.33 21.61
CA SER A 31 -12.25 -13.00 21.55
C SER A 31 -12.81 -12.99 20.13
N ILE A 32 -11.96 -12.70 19.13
CA ILE A 32 -12.34 -12.75 17.71
C ILE A 32 -12.06 -14.11 17.06
N GLY A 33 -11.65 -15.13 17.83
CA GLY A 33 -11.26 -16.46 17.32
C GLY A 33 -9.85 -16.54 16.75
N GLY A 34 -9.02 -15.50 16.93
CA GLY A 34 -7.67 -15.42 16.39
C GLY A 34 -7.59 -15.53 14.87
N HIS A 35 -6.49 -16.03 14.33
CA HIS A 35 -6.33 -16.20 12.87
C HIS A 35 -7.34 -17.16 12.23
N ALA A 36 -8.07 -17.97 13.00
CA ALA A 36 -9.09 -18.85 12.44
C ALA A 36 -10.22 -18.07 11.75
N CYS A 37 -10.54 -16.85 12.21
CA CYS A 37 -11.59 -16.02 11.61
C CYS A 37 -11.19 -15.40 10.26
N VAL A 38 -9.89 -15.33 9.96
CA VAL A 38 -9.34 -14.75 8.72
C VAL A 38 -8.62 -15.78 7.84
N ARG A 39 -8.74 -17.08 8.14
CA ARG A 39 -8.03 -18.17 7.44
C ARG A 39 -8.21 -18.22 5.92
N ALA A 40 -9.30 -17.63 5.42
CA ALA A 40 -9.65 -17.59 4.00
C ALA A 40 -9.22 -16.28 3.32
N ALA A 41 -8.71 -15.32 4.10
CA ALA A 41 -8.25 -14.04 3.59
C ALA A 41 -6.89 -14.19 2.90
N VAL A 42 -6.69 -13.44 1.82
CA VAL A 42 -5.38 -13.33 1.16
C VAL A 42 -4.46 -12.35 1.92
N VAL A 43 -5.07 -11.32 2.52
CA VAL A 43 -4.42 -10.25 3.28
C VAL A 43 -4.86 -10.37 4.75
N GLU A 44 -4.42 -11.47 5.38
CA GLU A 44 -4.87 -11.91 6.70
C GLU A 44 -4.65 -10.86 7.79
N ASP A 45 -3.55 -10.11 7.71
CA ASP A 45 -3.18 -9.03 8.62
C ASP A 45 -4.20 -7.87 8.61
N VAL A 46 -4.57 -7.38 7.43
CA VAL A 46 -5.58 -6.32 7.27
C VAL A 46 -6.95 -6.81 7.72
N GLU A 47 -7.32 -8.05 7.37
CA GLU A 47 -8.59 -8.64 7.82
C GLU A 47 -8.61 -8.86 9.34
N LEU A 48 -7.48 -9.20 9.96
CA LEU A 48 -7.40 -9.39 11.41
C LEU A 48 -7.60 -8.05 12.14
N MET A 49 -6.95 -6.99 11.68
CA MET A 49 -7.18 -5.63 12.19
C MET A 49 -8.64 -5.20 11.99
N ARG A 50 -9.22 -5.54 10.84
CA ARG A 50 -10.63 -5.25 10.55
C ARG A 50 -11.57 -5.97 11.50
N ALA A 51 -11.33 -7.25 11.76
CA ALA A 51 -12.12 -8.05 12.71
C ALA A 51 -12.04 -7.48 14.12
N LEU A 52 -10.86 -7.04 14.57
CA LEU A 52 -10.69 -6.34 15.86
C LEU A 52 -11.49 -5.04 15.92
N LYS A 53 -11.44 -4.21 14.87
CA LYS A 53 -12.25 -2.97 14.80
C LYS A 53 -13.75 -3.24 14.87
N ILE A 54 -14.23 -4.24 14.12
CA ILE A 54 -15.66 -4.64 14.12
C ILE A 54 -16.08 -5.13 15.50
N ALA A 55 -15.21 -5.86 16.20
CA ALA A 55 -15.44 -6.31 17.57
C ALA A 55 -15.31 -5.20 18.64
N GLY A 56 -15.09 -3.94 18.23
CA GLY A 56 -15.03 -2.80 19.13
C GLY A 56 -13.67 -2.57 19.79
N HIS A 57 -12.61 -3.28 19.36
CA HIS A 57 -11.26 -3.07 19.88
C HIS A 57 -10.57 -1.88 19.23
N LEU A 58 -9.72 -1.19 20.01
CA LEU A 58 -8.83 -0.15 19.50
C LEU A 58 -7.68 -0.80 18.73
N THR A 59 -7.32 -0.20 17.60
CA THR A 59 -6.27 -0.70 16.71
C THR A 59 -5.48 0.48 16.17
N ALA A 60 -4.17 0.31 16.00
CA ALA A 60 -3.28 1.37 15.54
C ALA A 60 -2.24 0.83 14.56
N THR A 61 -1.83 1.71 13.64
CA THR A 61 -0.71 1.48 12.72
C THR A 61 0.38 2.46 13.09
N VAL A 62 1.42 1.97 13.75
CA VAL A 62 2.49 2.80 14.30
C VAL A 62 3.76 2.69 13.46
N ASP A 63 4.59 3.73 13.52
CA ASP A 63 5.93 3.70 12.94
C ASP A 63 6.82 2.73 13.72
N GLY A 64 7.12 1.58 13.10
CA GLY A 64 7.96 0.52 13.65
C GLY A 64 9.39 0.52 13.12
N SER A 65 9.83 1.55 12.39
CA SER A 65 11.12 1.56 11.69
C SER A 65 12.35 1.41 12.60
N SER A 66 12.23 1.70 13.90
CA SER A 66 13.30 1.48 14.89
C SER A 66 13.21 0.13 15.63
N LEU A 67 12.12 -0.62 15.44
CA LEU A 67 11.84 -1.86 16.18
C LEU A 67 12.20 -3.11 15.38
N ALA A 68 12.00 -3.09 14.07
CA ALA A 68 12.27 -4.23 13.20
C ALA A 68 12.59 -3.79 11.77
N ASP A 69 13.47 -4.54 11.12
CA ASP A 69 13.69 -4.48 9.67
C ASP A 69 13.14 -5.77 9.03
N CYS A 70 12.56 -5.67 7.83
CA CYS A 70 12.05 -6.84 7.14
C CYS A 70 12.27 -6.77 5.62
N ARG A 71 13.02 -7.75 5.12
CA ARG A 71 13.10 -8.03 3.68
C ARG A 71 11.96 -8.97 3.27
N MET A 72 10.88 -8.39 2.76
CA MET A 72 9.70 -9.17 2.34
C MET A 72 9.95 -10.01 1.09
N TYR A 73 10.73 -9.49 0.15
CA TYR A 73 10.96 -10.09 -1.16
C TYR A 73 12.41 -9.99 -1.57
N ASP A 74 12.88 -11.00 -2.28
CA ASP A 74 14.19 -11.03 -2.91
C ASP A 74 14.04 -10.98 -4.45
N GLY A 75 13.99 -9.76 -4.98
CA GLY A 75 13.96 -9.50 -6.41
C GLY A 75 12.56 -9.29 -7.01
N ALA A 76 12.55 -8.87 -8.28
CA ALA A 76 11.35 -8.39 -8.97
C ALA A 76 10.27 -9.48 -9.17
N ALA A 77 10.67 -10.73 -9.40
CA ALA A 77 9.74 -11.84 -9.58
C ALA A 77 8.92 -12.09 -8.29
N GLN A 78 9.59 -12.13 -7.14
CA GLN A 78 8.93 -12.30 -5.85
C GLN A 78 8.02 -11.12 -5.50
N VAL A 79 8.43 -9.89 -5.82
CA VAL A 79 7.55 -8.70 -5.70
C VAL A 79 6.32 -8.86 -6.59
N ALA A 80 6.50 -9.25 -7.86
CA ALA A 80 5.39 -9.39 -8.79
C ALA A 80 4.37 -10.45 -8.37
N ASP A 81 4.83 -11.60 -7.88
CA ASP A 81 3.94 -12.65 -7.38
C ASP A 81 3.33 -12.29 -6.02
N GLY A 82 4.12 -11.68 -5.14
CA GLY A 82 3.70 -11.24 -3.82
C GLY A 82 2.61 -10.17 -3.85
N TYR A 83 2.73 -9.17 -4.74
CA TYR A 83 1.71 -8.14 -4.94
C TYR A 83 0.60 -8.62 -5.87
N GLY A 84 0.94 -9.41 -6.90
CA GLY A 84 -0.02 -9.97 -7.86
C GLY A 84 -1.12 -10.80 -7.20
N LYS A 85 -0.81 -11.49 -6.09
CA LYS A 85 -1.80 -12.30 -5.36
C LYS A 85 -2.91 -11.47 -4.67
N SER A 86 -2.61 -10.25 -4.22
CA SER A 86 -3.43 -9.56 -3.21
C SER A 86 -3.90 -8.16 -3.59
N LEU A 87 -3.26 -7.48 -4.53
CA LEU A 87 -3.60 -6.08 -4.83
C LEU A 87 -5.05 -5.89 -5.30
N TRP A 88 -5.65 -6.89 -5.94
CA TRP A 88 -7.06 -6.86 -6.34
C TRP A 88 -8.02 -6.67 -5.15
N SER A 89 -7.68 -7.17 -3.96
CA SER A 89 -8.50 -7.04 -2.75
C SER A 89 -8.08 -5.89 -1.83
N ALA A 90 -6.92 -5.26 -2.06
CA ALA A 90 -6.32 -4.28 -1.18
C ALA A 90 -7.14 -2.97 -1.01
N PHE A 91 -7.92 -2.58 -2.02
CA PHE A 91 -8.59 -1.27 -2.06
C PHE A 91 -10.12 -1.34 -2.07
N GLY A 92 -10.71 -2.44 -1.57
CA GLY A 92 -12.18 -2.56 -1.48
C GLY A 92 -12.87 -2.65 -2.84
N GLY A 93 -12.21 -3.26 -3.83
CA GLY A 93 -12.76 -3.54 -5.15
C GLY A 93 -12.22 -2.64 -6.28
N PRO A 94 -12.82 -2.73 -7.49
CA PRO A 94 -12.26 -2.11 -8.69
C PRO A 94 -12.33 -0.58 -8.64
N ALA A 95 -13.40 -0.02 -8.09
CA ALA A 95 -13.58 1.43 -7.95
C ALA A 95 -12.53 2.05 -7.02
N GLY A 96 -12.26 1.44 -5.86
CA GLY A 96 -11.23 1.91 -4.94
C GLY A 96 -9.83 1.76 -5.52
N THR A 97 -9.55 0.66 -6.22
CA THR A 97 -8.26 0.48 -6.93
C THR A 97 -8.05 1.57 -7.99
N LEU A 98 -9.08 1.86 -8.79
CA LEU A 98 -9.02 2.91 -9.81
C LEU A 98 -8.82 4.30 -9.20
N ALA A 99 -9.53 4.61 -8.12
CA ALA A 99 -9.39 5.87 -7.40
C ALA A 99 -7.97 6.07 -6.88
N VAL A 100 -7.39 5.06 -6.22
CA VAL A 100 -6.02 5.11 -5.68
C VAL A 100 -4.99 5.25 -6.81
N ASN A 101 -5.08 4.43 -7.86
CA ASN A 101 -4.15 4.53 -8.99
C ASN A 101 -4.25 5.90 -9.68
N THR A 102 -5.46 6.42 -9.91
CA THR A 102 -5.66 7.72 -10.56
C THR A 102 -5.06 8.84 -9.72
N LEU A 103 -5.29 8.82 -8.40
CA LEU A 103 -4.71 9.78 -7.46
C LEU A 103 -3.18 9.75 -7.51
N LEU A 104 -2.58 8.56 -7.42
CA LEU A 104 -1.12 8.41 -7.40
C LEU A 104 -0.48 8.78 -8.75
N LEU A 105 -1.07 8.37 -9.87
CA LEU A 105 -0.58 8.73 -11.21
C LEU A 105 -0.67 10.25 -11.43
N THR A 106 -1.78 10.87 -11.02
CA THR A 106 -1.95 12.33 -11.12
C THR A 106 -0.96 13.07 -10.22
N ALA A 107 -0.70 12.57 -9.01
CA ALA A 107 0.19 13.22 -8.07
C ALA A 107 1.69 13.07 -8.44
N TYR A 108 2.10 11.91 -8.98
CA TYR A 108 3.52 11.57 -9.13
C TYR A 108 4.00 11.40 -10.58
N VAL A 109 3.11 11.13 -11.55
CA VAL A 109 3.49 10.87 -12.95
C VAL A 109 3.13 12.04 -13.87
N VAL A 110 1.96 12.65 -13.67
CA VAL A 110 1.53 13.80 -14.48
C VAL A 110 2.48 15.01 -14.35
N PRO A 111 2.99 15.39 -13.16
CA PRO A 111 3.91 16.53 -13.04
C PRO A 111 5.22 16.39 -13.83
N PRO A 112 6.00 15.28 -13.71
CA PRO A 112 7.20 15.12 -14.53
C PRO A 112 6.86 14.98 -16.03
N ALA A 113 5.73 14.37 -16.40
CA ALA A 113 5.30 14.35 -17.81
C ALA A 113 5.02 15.76 -18.34
N ALA A 114 4.31 16.61 -17.59
CA ALA A 114 4.04 18.00 -17.94
C ALA A 114 5.32 18.85 -18.02
N MET A 115 6.28 18.60 -17.11
CA MET A 115 7.60 19.24 -17.09
C MET A 115 8.41 18.97 -18.37
N LEU A 116 8.35 17.74 -18.88
CA LEU A 116 9.17 17.26 -19.99
C LEU A 116 8.50 17.42 -21.36
N ALA A 117 7.19 17.15 -21.47
CA ALA A 117 6.49 17.05 -22.75
C ALA A 117 5.72 18.32 -23.15
N SER A 118 5.47 19.25 -22.22
CA SER A 118 4.70 20.45 -22.55
C SER A 118 5.51 21.48 -23.34
N ARG A 119 4.89 22.13 -24.33
CA ARG A 119 5.48 23.25 -25.07
C ARG A 119 5.38 24.59 -24.31
N SER A 120 4.45 24.70 -23.37
CA SER A 120 4.25 25.91 -22.58
C SER A 120 5.27 26.00 -21.45
N ARG A 121 6.02 27.11 -21.37
CA ARG A 121 6.98 27.35 -20.27
C ARG A 121 6.30 27.34 -18.90
N THR A 122 5.09 27.90 -18.81
CA THR A 122 4.31 27.93 -17.57
C THR A 122 3.94 26.52 -17.12
N THR A 123 3.43 25.69 -18.04
CA THR A 123 3.09 24.29 -17.72
C THR A 123 4.33 23.49 -17.31
N ARG A 124 5.48 23.71 -17.95
CA ARG A 124 6.73 23.07 -17.56
C ARG A 124 7.18 23.47 -16.15
N ALA A 125 7.06 24.75 -15.81
CA ALA A 125 7.38 25.25 -14.47
C ALA A 125 6.46 24.66 -13.40
N ILE A 126 5.15 24.56 -13.67
CA ILE A 126 4.18 23.90 -12.78
C ILE A 126 4.54 22.42 -12.61
N GLY A 127 4.84 21.73 -13.71
CA GLY A 127 5.26 20.31 -13.68
C GLY A 127 6.52 20.10 -12.85
N PHE A 128 7.52 20.98 -12.99
CA PHE A 128 8.73 20.97 -12.17
C PHE A 128 8.42 21.16 -10.68
N ALA A 129 7.60 22.16 -10.34
CA ALA A 129 7.21 22.42 -8.95
C ALA A 129 6.47 21.22 -8.34
N GLY A 130 5.55 20.60 -9.09
CA GLY A 130 4.84 19.41 -8.67
C GLY A 130 5.75 18.19 -8.48
N TYR A 131 6.69 17.97 -9.40
CA TYR A 131 7.69 16.90 -9.28
C TYR A 131 8.61 17.12 -8.07
N ALA A 132 9.10 18.34 -7.88
CA ALA A 132 9.94 18.70 -6.74
C ALA A 132 9.20 18.51 -5.41
N ALA A 133 7.93 18.91 -5.33
CA ALA A 133 7.09 18.67 -4.16
C ALA A 133 6.89 17.16 -3.90
N GLY A 134 6.66 16.37 -4.96
CA GLY A 134 6.55 14.91 -4.88
C GLY A 134 7.81 14.25 -4.34
N ILE A 135 8.99 14.60 -4.88
CA ILE A 135 10.28 14.10 -4.38
C ILE A 135 10.50 14.54 -2.93
N ALA A 136 10.27 15.82 -2.61
CA ALA A 136 10.49 16.34 -1.26
C ALA A 136 9.63 15.61 -0.22
N SER A 137 8.35 15.36 -0.56
CA SER A 137 7.45 14.55 0.26
C SER A 137 8.00 13.13 0.46
N ARG A 138 8.39 12.46 -0.64
CA ARG A 138 8.93 11.09 -0.57
C ARG A 138 10.25 11.01 0.21
N ALA A 139 11.09 12.04 0.08
CA ALA A 139 12.35 12.19 0.77
C ALA A 139 12.14 12.38 2.29
N LEU A 140 11.15 13.17 2.68
CA LEU A 140 10.78 13.32 4.08
C LEU A 140 10.34 11.99 4.69
N VAL A 141 9.48 11.24 3.99
CA VAL A 141 9.04 9.90 4.42
C VAL A 141 10.25 8.98 4.59
N ALA A 142 11.12 8.88 3.56
CA ALA A 142 12.28 8.00 3.61
C ALA A 142 13.22 8.32 4.79
N ARG A 143 13.44 9.62 5.09
CA ARG A 143 14.24 10.04 6.24
C ARG A 143 13.61 9.68 7.58
N ARG A 144 12.28 9.70 7.67
CA ARG A 144 11.56 9.32 8.89
C ARG A 144 11.55 7.81 9.10
N THR A 145 11.39 7.04 8.02
CA THR A 145 11.29 5.57 8.08
C THR A 145 12.62 4.84 7.93
N GLY A 146 13.73 5.55 7.77
CA GLY A 146 15.07 4.96 7.61
C GLY A 146 15.33 4.35 6.23
N GLU A 147 14.46 4.62 5.24
CA GLU A 147 14.60 4.11 3.89
C GLU A 147 15.70 4.85 3.11
N ARG A 148 16.21 4.18 2.06
CA ARG A 148 17.21 4.78 1.17
C ARG A 148 16.62 5.99 0.45
N LEU A 149 17.27 7.14 0.59
CA LEU A 149 16.78 8.41 0.06
C LEU A 149 16.97 8.53 -1.46
N TRP A 150 18.18 8.28 -1.92
CA TRP A 150 18.57 8.39 -3.32
C TRP A 150 19.11 7.05 -3.83
N PRO A 151 18.74 6.61 -5.06
CA PRO A 151 17.91 7.31 -6.06
C PRO A 151 16.39 7.17 -5.87
N ASP A 152 15.96 6.41 -4.86
CA ASP A 152 14.59 5.92 -4.71
C ASP A 152 13.53 7.05 -4.67
N ALA A 153 13.80 8.17 -3.97
CA ALA A 153 12.86 9.29 -3.92
C ALA A 153 12.67 9.99 -5.28
N ALA A 154 13.71 10.07 -6.10
CA ALA A 154 13.61 10.62 -7.45
C ALA A 154 12.96 9.64 -8.43
N ALA A 155 13.15 8.34 -8.21
CA ALA A 155 12.52 7.28 -8.98
C ALA A 155 11.03 7.05 -8.62
N GLN A 156 10.45 7.84 -7.70
CA GLN A 156 9.06 7.70 -7.28
C GLN A 156 8.03 7.61 -8.43
N PRO A 157 8.14 8.39 -9.54
CA PRO A 157 7.22 8.21 -10.67
C PRO A 157 7.29 6.80 -11.28
N ALA A 158 8.50 6.23 -11.38
CA ALA A 158 8.69 4.86 -11.86
C ALA A 158 8.13 3.83 -10.87
N SER A 159 8.29 4.05 -9.56
CA SER A 159 7.67 3.20 -8.53
C SER A 159 6.14 3.21 -8.61
N ILE A 160 5.52 4.36 -8.85
CA ILE A 160 4.06 4.46 -9.02
C ILE A 160 3.60 3.76 -10.31
N LEU A 161 4.32 3.90 -11.42
CA LEU A 161 4.02 3.17 -12.65
C LEU A 161 4.12 1.65 -12.44
N ALA A 162 5.18 1.18 -11.79
CA ALA A 162 5.35 -0.23 -11.46
C ALA A 162 4.21 -0.73 -10.55
N PHE A 163 3.84 0.05 -9.52
CA PHE A 163 2.72 -0.27 -8.65
C PHE A 163 1.38 -0.35 -9.40
N SER A 164 1.10 0.59 -10.31
CA SER A 164 -0.11 0.54 -11.14
C SER A 164 -0.10 -0.66 -12.09
N ALA A 165 1.05 -1.02 -12.66
CA ALA A 165 1.20 -2.24 -13.46
C ALA A 165 0.94 -3.51 -12.63
N LEU A 166 1.45 -3.58 -11.40
CA LEU A 166 1.19 -4.69 -10.48
C LEU A 166 -0.30 -4.81 -10.12
N ASN A 167 -0.99 -3.68 -9.92
CA ASN A 167 -2.45 -3.69 -9.73
C ASN A 167 -3.17 -4.27 -10.94
N ALA A 168 -2.80 -3.85 -12.15
CA ALA A 168 -3.39 -4.38 -13.38
C ALA A 168 -3.15 -5.89 -13.50
N VAL A 169 -1.92 -6.36 -13.26
CA VAL A 169 -1.58 -7.79 -13.25
C VAL A 169 -2.40 -8.55 -12.21
N SER A 170 -2.53 -8.02 -10.99
CA SER A 170 -3.29 -8.65 -9.92
C SER A 170 -4.78 -8.80 -10.30
N TRP A 171 -5.39 -7.74 -10.82
CA TRP A 171 -6.77 -7.78 -11.30
C TRP A 171 -6.95 -8.74 -12.49
N MET A 172 -6.02 -8.75 -13.44
CA MET A 172 -6.07 -9.70 -14.57
C MET A 172 -6.00 -11.15 -14.09
N ARG A 173 -5.11 -11.47 -13.14
CA ARG A 173 -5.00 -12.83 -12.58
C ARG A 173 -6.26 -13.22 -11.81
N HIS A 174 -6.81 -12.31 -11.01
CA HIS A 174 -8.05 -12.54 -10.26
C HIS A 174 -9.26 -12.78 -11.19
N LEU A 175 -9.47 -11.91 -12.18
CA LEU A 175 -10.59 -12.04 -13.13
C LEU A 175 -10.49 -13.29 -14.01
N ARG A 176 -9.28 -13.80 -14.25
CA ARG A 176 -9.04 -15.04 -15.00
C ARG A 176 -9.06 -16.29 -14.11
N GLY A 177 -9.19 -16.15 -12.80
CA GLY A 177 -9.10 -17.27 -11.85
C GLY A 177 -7.73 -17.95 -11.81
N THR A 178 -6.67 -17.25 -12.22
CA THR A 178 -5.30 -17.79 -12.27
C THR A 178 -4.45 -17.36 -11.08
N ASN A 179 -5.03 -16.64 -10.13
CA ASN A 179 -4.32 -16.24 -8.93
C ASN A 179 -4.08 -17.45 -8.04
N THR A 180 -2.82 -17.64 -7.67
CA THR A 180 -2.41 -18.73 -6.78
C THR A 180 -1.54 -18.18 -5.66
N TRP A 181 -1.72 -18.74 -4.46
CA TRP A 181 -0.94 -18.40 -3.29
C TRP A 181 -0.55 -19.67 -2.53
N LYS A 182 0.77 -19.92 -2.45
CA LYS A 182 1.33 -21.12 -1.80
C LYS A 182 0.65 -22.43 -2.29
N GLY A 183 0.39 -22.52 -3.60
CA GLY A 183 -0.25 -23.69 -4.22
C GLY A 183 -1.78 -23.75 -4.11
N ARG A 184 -2.44 -22.75 -3.53
CA ARG A 184 -3.92 -22.65 -3.46
C ARG A 184 -4.43 -21.59 -4.43
N SER A 185 -5.56 -21.84 -5.09
CA SER A 185 -6.25 -20.80 -5.88
C SER A 185 -6.88 -19.76 -4.95
N VAL A 186 -6.75 -18.48 -5.30
CA VAL A 186 -7.24 -17.32 -4.50
C VAL A 186 -7.86 -16.22 -5.37
#